data_AF-X1JT62-F1
#
_entry.id   AF-X1JT62-F1
#
_cell.length_a   1.000
_cell.length_b   1.000
_cell.length_c   1.000
_cell.angle_alpha   90.00
_cell.angle_beta   90.00
_cell.angle_gamma   90.00
#
_symmetry.space_group_name_H-M   'P 1'
#
loop_
_entity.id
_entity.type
_entity.pdbx_description
1 polymer ?
#
loop_
_entity_poly.entity_id
_entity_poly.type
_entity_poly.pdbx_seq_one_letter_code
_entity_poly.pdbx_strand_id
1 'polypeptide(L)'
;PSFLAANLPIVCGLYMSKKAKGERGLSAWMKRGGGYAAIAPQQDGRYVAVDVSGLGCVVIQRSIFERVPEPWFVWEPEGVSEDFFFFNKVFETIGVKPVADMECKCLHIGVFTLDTNNDFTTLGV
;
A
#
# COMPACT_ATOMS: atom_id res chain seq x y z
N PRO A 1 3.29 6.42 18.44
CA PRO A 1 2.65 5.37 17.62
C PRO A 1 3.63 4.23 17.33
N SER A 2 3.43 3.06 17.94
CA SER A 2 4.27 1.88 17.69
C SER A 2 3.44 0.84 16.96
N PHE A 3 3.77 0.53 15.71
CA PHE A 3 3.14 -0.56 14.95
C PHE A 3 3.20 -1.90 15.69
N LEU A 4 4.26 -2.11 16.48
CA LEU A 4 4.42 -3.31 17.29
C LEU A 4 3.38 -3.39 18.42
N ALA A 5 2.92 -2.26 18.94
CA ALA A 5 1.90 -2.24 19.99
C ALA A 5 0.49 -2.54 19.46
N ALA A 6 0.26 -2.38 18.15
CA ALA A 6 -1.06 -2.67 17.55
C ALA A 6 -1.37 -4.18 17.56
N ASN A 7 -0.35 -5.04 17.62
CA ASN A 7 -0.48 -6.50 17.61
C ASN A 7 -1.39 -7.04 16.48
N LEU A 8 -1.33 -6.37 15.31
CA LEU A 8 -2.07 -6.76 14.13
C LEU A 8 -1.21 -7.68 13.24
N PRO A 9 -1.81 -8.63 12.49
CA PRO A 9 -1.06 -9.49 11.58
C PRO A 9 -0.28 -8.70 10.53
N ILE A 10 -0.91 -7.64 10.01
CA ILE A 10 -0.33 -6.68 9.07
C ILE A 10 -0.85 -5.29 9.43
N VAL A 11 0.06 -4.34 9.62
CA VAL A 11 -0.26 -2.92 9.82
C VAL A 11 0.61 -2.05 8.92
N CYS A 12 0.02 -1.04 8.30
CA CYS A 12 0.73 -0.09 7.45
C CYS A 12 0.54 1.36 7.89
N GLY A 13 1.54 2.18 7.58
CA GLY A 13 1.48 3.63 7.70
C GLY A 13 0.95 4.28 6.44
N LEU A 14 0.60 5.55 6.56
CA LEU A 14 0.08 6.36 5.48
C LEU A 14 1.15 7.25 4.87
N TYR A 15 1.23 7.19 3.55
CA TYR A 15 2.01 8.11 2.75
C TYR A 15 1.35 8.27 1.37
N MET A 16 1.67 9.36 0.67
CA MET A 16 1.09 9.64 -0.64
C MET A 16 1.77 8.80 -1.72
N SER A 17 1.00 8.36 -2.71
CA SER A 17 1.54 7.71 -3.91
C SER A 17 2.32 8.71 -4.78
N LYS A 18 3.36 8.23 -5.47
CA LYS A 18 4.20 9.02 -6.38
C LYS A 18 3.53 9.20 -7.75
N LYS A 19 2.33 9.78 -7.76
CA LYS A 19 1.54 10.07 -8.97
C LYS A 19 1.49 11.57 -9.26
N ALA A 20 0.96 11.98 -10.41
CA ALA A 20 0.69 13.39 -10.70
C ALA A 20 -0.34 13.97 -9.71
N LYS A 21 -0.30 15.29 -9.44
CA LYS A 21 -1.10 15.94 -8.37
C LYS A 21 -2.61 15.64 -8.44
N GLY A 22 -3.18 15.46 -9.64
CA GLY A 22 -4.60 15.12 -9.85
C GLY A 22 -4.96 13.64 -9.65
N GLU A 23 -3.97 12.76 -9.59
CA GLU A 23 -4.13 11.30 -9.47
C GLU A 23 -3.60 10.75 -8.13
N ARG A 24 -3.10 11.67 -7.27
CA ARG A 24 -2.52 11.32 -5.97
C ARG A 24 -3.61 10.89 -4.99
N GLY A 25 -3.32 9.80 -4.29
CA GLY A 25 -4.08 9.33 -3.14
C GLY A 25 -3.13 8.73 -2.11
N LEU A 26 -3.68 8.34 -0.96
CA LEU A 26 -2.94 7.54 0.01
C LEU A 26 -2.53 6.20 -0.60
N SER A 27 -1.35 5.71 -0.23
CA SER A 27 -0.85 4.39 -0.63
C SER A 27 -1.51 3.25 0.14
N ALA A 28 -2.84 3.30 0.24
CA ALA A 28 -3.71 2.33 0.87
C ALA A 28 -5.05 2.32 0.10
N TRP A 29 -5.50 1.15 -0.34
CA TRP A 29 -6.59 1.04 -1.32
C TRP A 29 -7.62 -0.04 -0.98
N MET A 30 -8.85 0.22 -1.41
CA MET A 30 -9.98 -0.71 -1.37
C MET A 30 -10.32 -1.16 -2.79
N LYS A 31 -10.69 -2.44 -2.95
CA LYS A 31 -11.17 -3.01 -4.21
C LYS A 31 -12.54 -2.42 -4.55
N ARG A 32 -12.67 -1.85 -5.75
CA ARG A 32 -13.88 -1.19 -6.26
C ARG A 32 -14.02 -1.48 -7.76
N GLY A 33 -15.16 -2.04 -8.18
CA GLY A 33 -15.56 -2.11 -9.59
C GLY A 33 -14.50 -2.71 -10.54
N GLY A 34 -13.81 -3.78 -10.14
CA GLY A 34 -12.76 -4.42 -10.94
C GLY A 34 -11.35 -3.85 -10.77
N GLY A 35 -11.18 -2.75 -10.02
CA GLY A 35 -9.88 -2.14 -9.72
C GLY A 35 -9.73 -1.76 -8.25
N TYR A 36 -8.84 -0.82 -7.96
CA TYR A 36 -8.54 -0.32 -6.62
C TYR A 36 -8.69 1.20 -6.54
N ALA A 37 -9.32 1.67 -5.48
CA ALA A 37 -9.46 3.10 -5.18
C ALA A 37 -8.80 3.42 -3.84
N ALA A 38 -8.03 4.52 -3.80
CA ALA A 38 -7.36 4.94 -2.57
C ALA A 38 -8.41 5.30 -1.51
N ILE A 39 -8.13 4.98 -0.25
CA ILE A 39 -8.97 5.46 0.86
C ILE A 39 -8.84 6.98 1.00
N ALA A 40 -9.90 7.63 1.45
CA ALA A 40 -9.88 9.07 1.70
C ALA A 40 -8.97 9.39 2.90
N PRO A 41 -8.28 10.55 2.92
CA PRO A 41 -7.45 10.95 4.06
C PRO A 41 -8.21 11.09 5.38
N GLN A 42 -9.50 11.43 5.30
CA GLN A 42 -10.42 11.47 6.42
C GLN A 42 -11.15 10.13 6.52
N GLN A 43 -11.09 9.51 7.70
CA GLN A 43 -11.74 8.26 8.04
C GLN A 43 -12.32 8.39 9.45
N ASP A 44 -13.40 7.67 9.74
CA ASP A 44 -14.11 7.76 11.02
C ASP A 44 -13.33 7.14 12.20
N GLY A 45 -12.33 6.32 11.90
CA GLY A 45 -11.53 5.60 12.90
C GLY A 45 -10.04 5.65 12.61
N ARG A 46 -9.25 5.35 13.66
CA ARG A 46 -7.78 5.27 13.57
C ARG A 46 -7.32 4.08 12.73
N TYR A 47 -7.97 2.93 12.86
CA TYR A 47 -7.58 1.71 12.16
C TYR A 47 -8.59 1.40 11.07
N VAL A 48 -8.11 1.34 9.83
CA VAL A 48 -8.94 1.11 8.65
C VAL A 48 -8.43 -0.12 7.94
N ALA A 49 -9.25 -1.17 7.86
CA ALA A 49 -8.93 -2.33 7.04
C ALA A 49 -8.93 -1.92 5.57
N VAL A 50 -7.87 -2.28 4.84
CA VAL A 50 -7.73 -2.02 3.40
C VAL A 50 -7.48 -3.33 2.67
N ASP A 51 -7.73 -3.36 1.36
CA ASP A 51 -7.49 -4.57 0.57
C ASP A 51 -6.01 -4.70 0.19
N VAL A 52 -5.37 -3.57 -0.12
CA VAL A 52 -3.95 -3.50 -0.47
C VAL A 52 -3.33 -2.21 0.04
N SER A 53 -2.01 -2.21 0.26
CA SER A 53 -1.21 -1.05 0.66
C SER A 53 0.08 -1.04 -0.15
N GLY A 54 0.81 0.07 -0.16
CA GLY A 54 2.20 0.04 -0.63
C GLY A 54 3.10 -0.49 0.49
N LEU A 55 4.23 -1.10 0.15
CA LEU A 55 5.16 -1.69 1.13
C LEU A 55 6.18 -0.72 1.75
N GLY A 56 6.19 0.56 1.35
CA GLY A 56 7.14 1.56 1.86
C GLY A 56 7.07 1.86 3.37
N CYS A 57 5.96 1.52 4.03
CA CYS A 57 5.82 1.63 5.49
C CYS A 57 4.83 0.58 6.01
N VAL A 58 5.34 -0.62 6.32
CA VAL A 58 4.51 -1.76 6.74
C VAL A 58 5.24 -2.61 7.78
N VAL A 59 4.49 -3.20 8.70
CA VAL A 59 4.94 -4.27 9.59
C VAL A 59 4.07 -5.48 9.31
N ILE A 60 4.70 -6.60 8.98
CA ILE A 60 4.06 -7.88 8.66
C ILE A 60 4.61 -8.90 9.64
N GLN A 61 3.72 -9.64 10.31
CA GLN A 61 4.17 -10.75 11.15
C GLN A 61 4.83 -11.84 10.30
N ARG A 62 5.97 -12.34 10.75
CA ARG A 62 6.72 -13.43 10.09
C ARG A 62 5.82 -14.63 9.76
N SER A 63 4.88 -14.97 10.64
CA SER A 63 3.94 -16.08 10.47
C SER A 63 3.07 -15.96 9.22
N ILE A 64 2.90 -14.77 8.65
CA ILE A 64 2.21 -14.58 7.36
C ILE A 64 3.02 -15.22 6.24
N PHE A 65 4.32 -14.97 6.17
CA PHE A 65 5.21 -15.54 5.15
C PHE A 65 5.34 -17.05 5.28
N GLU A 66 5.30 -17.59 6.49
CA GLU A 66 5.35 -19.04 6.73
C GLU A 66 4.06 -19.76 6.29
N ARG A 67 2.94 -19.03 6.22
CA ARG A 67 1.63 -19.57 5.85
C ARG A 67 1.24 -19.30 4.40
N VAL A 68 1.94 -18.37 3.74
CA VAL A 68 1.69 -18.00 2.34
C VAL A 68 2.84 -18.55 1.49
N PRO A 69 2.58 -19.43 0.51
CA PRO A 69 3.64 -20.02 -0.29
C PRO A 69 4.37 -18.97 -1.13
N GLU A 70 5.63 -19.21 -1.45
CA GLU A 70 6.40 -18.41 -2.41
C GLU A 70 5.83 -18.55 -3.85
N PRO A 71 6.15 -17.62 -4.78
CA PRO A 71 6.80 -16.33 -4.54
C PRO A 71 5.87 -15.36 -3.82
N TRP A 72 6.41 -14.55 -2.90
CA TRP A 72 5.61 -13.55 -2.17
C TRP A 72 5.37 -12.28 -3.00
N PHE A 73 6.35 -11.88 -3.79
CA PHE A 73 6.35 -10.66 -4.58
C PHE A 73 6.57 -11.02 -6.04
N VAL A 74 5.67 -10.58 -6.91
CA VAL A 74 5.77 -10.77 -8.36
C VAL A 74 5.36 -9.46 -9.01
N TRP A 75 6.26 -8.89 -9.82
CA TRP A 75 5.92 -7.77 -10.67
C TRP A 75 5.35 -8.29 -11.98
N GLU A 76 4.08 -8.01 -12.24
CA GLU A 76 3.42 -8.35 -13.50
C GLU A 76 3.48 -7.11 -14.42
N PRO A 77 4.24 -7.13 -15.53
CA PRO A 77 4.47 -5.94 -16.37
C PRO A 77 3.19 -5.26 -16.89
N GLU A 78 2.14 -6.06 -17.10
CA GLU A 78 0.82 -5.62 -17.59
C GLU A 78 -0.25 -5.65 -16.48
N GLY A 79 0.15 -6.02 -15.26
CA GLY A 79 -0.74 -6.28 -14.13
C GLY A 79 -0.57 -5.27 -13.00
N VAL A 80 -0.76 -5.76 -11.78
CA VAL A 80 -0.56 -4.96 -10.57
C VAL A 80 0.90 -4.99 -10.13
N SER A 81 1.36 -4.00 -9.36
CA SER A 81 2.71 -4.01 -8.80
C SER A 81 2.90 -5.13 -7.78
N GLU A 82 4.15 -5.42 -7.41
CA GLU A 82 4.47 -6.53 -6.50
C GLU A 82 3.78 -6.43 -5.13
N ASP A 83 3.56 -5.21 -4.64
CA ASP A 83 2.83 -4.92 -3.40
C ASP A 83 1.40 -5.47 -3.47
N PHE A 84 0.71 -5.21 -4.58
CA PHE A 84 -0.67 -5.61 -4.78
C PHE A 84 -0.77 -7.13 -4.94
N PHE A 85 0.17 -7.72 -5.68
CA PHE A 85 0.27 -9.17 -5.81
C PHE A 85 0.37 -9.83 -4.43
N PHE A 86 1.29 -9.34 -3.58
CA PHE A 86 1.48 -9.87 -2.24
C PHE A 86 0.20 -9.83 -1.40
N PHE A 87 -0.45 -8.66 -1.30
CA PHE A 87 -1.65 -8.52 -0.46
C PHE A 87 -2.84 -9.33 -0.97
N ASN A 88 -3.04 -9.41 -2.29
CA ASN A 88 -4.06 -10.28 -2.87
C ASN A 88 -3.77 -11.74 -2.54
N LYS A 89 -2.53 -12.20 -2.72
CA LYS A 89 -2.14 -13.59 -2.41
C LYS A 89 -2.33 -13.92 -0.93
N VAL A 90 -1.96 -13.00 -0.02
CA VAL A 90 -2.18 -13.17 1.43
C VAL A 90 -3.68 -13.32 1.73
N PHE A 91 -4.52 -12.44 1.18
CA PHE A 91 -5.96 -12.50 1.39
C PHE A 91 -6.57 -13.79 0.82
N GLU A 92 -6.18 -14.18 -0.40
CA GLU A 92 -6.68 -15.38 -1.07
C GLU A 92 -6.23 -16.68 -0.37
N THR A 93 -5.02 -16.71 0.20
CA THR A 93 -4.48 -17.90 0.86
C THR A 93 -4.98 -18.06 2.30
N ILE A 94 -5.04 -16.97 3.06
CA ILE A 94 -5.29 -17.03 4.51
C ILE A 94 -6.31 -16.02 5.05
N GLY A 95 -6.97 -15.23 4.19
CA GLY A 95 -8.06 -14.32 4.57
C GLY A 95 -7.64 -13.11 5.39
N VAL A 96 -6.35 -12.79 5.46
CA VAL A 96 -5.82 -11.66 6.25
C VAL A 96 -5.75 -10.41 5.37
N LYS A 97 -6.20 -9.28 5.92
CA LYS A 97 -6.10 -7.96 5.27
C LYS A 97 -5.14 -7.04 6.02
N PRO A 98 -4.41 -6.16 5.32
CA PRO A 98 -3.67 -5.07 5.96
C PRO A 98 -4.62 -4.09 6.67
N VAL A 99 -4.12 -3.47 7.73
CA VAL A 99 -4.80 -2.39 8.44
C VAL A 99 -3.95 -1.12 8.36
N ALA A 100 -4.51 -0.05 7.81
CA ALA A 100 -3.90 1.27 7.82
C ALA A 100 -4.09 1.94 9.20
N ASP A 101 -2.99 2.37 9.82
CA ASP A 101 -3.01 3.24 10.99
C ASP A 101 -3.03 4.71 10.54
N MET A 102 -4.20 5.34 10.62
CA MET A 102 -4.46 6.71 10.16
C MET A 102 -3.66 7.78 10.91
N GLU A 103 -3.09 7.44 12.06
CA GLU A 103 -2.20 8.32 12.84
C GLU A 103 -0.71 8.15 12.49
N CYS A 104 -0.33 7.04 11.85
CA CYS A 104 1.06 6.83 11.43
C CYS A 104 1.27 7.40 10.03
N LYS A 105 1.79 8.63 9.95
CA LYS A 105 1.99 9.35 8.69
C LYS A 105 3.48 9.46 8.37
N CYS A 106 3.82 9.18 7.11
CA CYS A 106 5.19 9.18 6.62
C CYS A 106 5.32 10.09 5.40
N LEU A 107 6.50 10.69 5.24
CA LEU A 107 6.90 11.34 4.00
C LEU A 107 7.34 10.27 3.01
N HIS A 108 6.90 10.37 1.75
CA HIS A 108 7.37 9.52 0.66
C HIS A 108 8.16 10.35 -0.33
N ILE A 109 9.49 10.21 -0.26
CA ILE A 109 10.43 10.97 -1.09
C ILE A 109 10.72 10.16 -2.36
N GLY A 110 10.67 10.83 -3.51
CA GLY A 110 11.03 10.26 -4.81
C GLY A 110 11.72 11.29 -5.68
N VAL A 111 12.46 10.80 -6.66
CA VAL A 111 13.08 11.62 -7.70
C VAL A 111 12.15 11.61 -8.91
N PHE A 112 11.96 12.77 -9.54
CA PHE A 112 11.11 12.91 -10.71
C PHE A 112 11.67 14.00 -11.62
N THR A 113 11.39 13.88 -12.92
CA THR A 113 11.56 14.97 -13.89
C THR A 113 10.23 15.69 -14.08
N LEU A 114 10.31 17.01 -14.25
CA LEU A 114 9.20 17.89 -14.59
C LEU A 114 9.67 18.80 -15.72
N ASP A 115 8.93 18.87 -16.82
CA ASP A 115 9.24 19.78 -17.93
C ASP A 115 8.37 21.07 -17.89
N THR A 116 8.58 21.97 -18.86
CA THR A 116 7.81 23.23 -18.97
C THR A 116 6.35 23.04 -19.39
N ASN A 117 5.96 21.84 -19.82
CA ASN A 117 4.58 21.47 -20.16
C ASN A 117 3.82 20.87 -18.97
N ASN A 118 4.47 20.77 -17.79
CA ASN A 118 4.02 20.03 -16.62
C ASN A 118 3.99 18.50 -16.80
N ASP A 119 4.75 17.96 -17.74
CA ASP A 119 4.89 16.51 -17.87
C ASP A 119 5.73 15.97 -16.71
N PHE A 120 5.09 15.13 -15.88
CA PHE A 120 5.68 14.54 -14.68
C PHE A 120 6.08 13.10 -14.94
N THR A 121 7.36 12.77 -14.77
CA THR A 121 7.86 11.40 -14.86
C THR A 121 8.61 11.03 -13.58
N THR A 122 8.13 10.00 -12.89
CA THR A 122 8.87 9.44 -11.74
C THR A 122 10.11 8.74 -12.26
N LEU A 123 11.28 9.10 -11.74
CA LEU A 123 12.51 8.38 -12.01
C LEU A 123 12.58 7.20 -11.05
N GLY A 124 12.63 5.99 -11.61
CA GLY A 124 12.95 4.80 -10.82
C GLY A 124 14.32 4.96 -10.17
N VAL A 125 14.44 4.58 -8.91
CA VAL A 125 15.74 4.36 -8.25
C VAL A 125 16.13 2.92 -8.48
#